data_AF-A0A3M6K6B4-F1
#
_entry.id   AF-A0A3M6K6B4-F1
#
_cell.length_a   1.000
_cell.length_b   1.000
_cell.length_c   1.000
_cell.angle_alpha   90.00
_cell.angle_beta   90.00
_cell.angle_gamma   90.00
#
_symmetry.space_group_name_H-M   'P 1'
#
loop_
_entity.id
_entity.type
_entity.pdbx_description
1 polymer ?
#
loop_
_entity_poly.entity_id
_entity_poly.type
_entity_poly.pdbx_seq_one_letter_code
_entity_poly.pdbx_strand_id
1 'polypeptide(L)' 'GVFDSGLFMSGTTFEFTFNEAGTFDYFCMVHPWMTGIIHVE' A
#
# COMPACT_ATOMS: atom_id res chain seq x y z
N GLY A 1 -0.08 -6.16 -7.74
CA GLY A 1 0.57 -5.31 -6.73
C GLY A 1 1.42 -6.19 -5.83
N VAL A 2 2.42 -5.61 -5.17
CA VAL A 2 3.28 -6.34 -4.20
C VAL A 2 2.52 -6.64 -2.89
N PHE A 3 1.49 -5.85 -2.60
CA PHE A 3 0.53 -6.06 -1.52
C PHE A 3 -0.87 -5.61 -1.96
N ASP A 4 -1.90 -6.06 -1.23
CA ASP A 4 -3.29 -5.63 -1.36
C ASP A 4 -3.93 -5.65 0.04
N SER A 5 -4.35 -4.48 0.53
CA SER A 5 -5.03 -4.36 1.83
C SER A 5 -6.47 -4.87 1.79
N GLY A 6 -7.03 -5.10 0.59
CA GLY A 6 -8.46 -5.23 0.36
C GLY A 6 -9.21 -3.94 0.70
N LEU A 7 -10.53 -4.06 0.76
CA LEU A 7 -11.40 -3.02 1.32
C LEU A 7 -11.45 -3.18 2.83
N PHE A 8 -11.29 -2.08 3.55
CA PHE A 8 -11.33 -2.08 5.00
C PHE A 8 -12.09 -0.87 5.52
N MET A 9 -12.69 -1.01 6.71
CA MET A 9 -13.53 0.02 7.33
C MET A 9 -12.68 1.03 8.11
N SER A 10 -13.23 2.22 8.35
CA SER A 10 -12.58 3.24 9.18
C SER A 10 -12.22 2.67 10.56
N GLY A 11 -11.01 2.97 11.03
CA GLY A 11 -10.51 2.50 12.33
C GLY A 11 -9.85 1.13 12.30
N THR A 12 -9.78 0.48 11.14
CA THR A 12 -8.99 -0.73 10.94
C THR A 12 -7.61 -0.40 10.36
N THR A 13 -6.63 -1.27 10.64
CA THR A 13 -5.26 -1.15 10.12
C THR A 13 -4.92 -2.37 9.28
N PHE A 14 -4.07 -2.15 8.28
CA PHE A 14 -3.46 -3.19 7.48
C PHE A 14 -1.93 -3.07 7.63
N GLU A 15 -1.25 -4.20 7.76
CA GLU A 15 0.20 -4.26 7.93
C GLU A 15 0.81 -5.14 6.84
N PHE A 16 1.94 -4.70 6.30
CA PHE A 16 2.72 -5.44 5.32
C PHE A 16 4.21 -5.16 5.53
N THR A 17 5.03 -6.20 5.49
CA THR A 17 6.48 -6.12 5.66
C THR A 17 7.18 -6.32 4.32
N PHE A 18 8.00 -5.35 3.93
CA PHE A 18 8.91 -5.48 2.78
C PHE A 18 10.18 -6.22 3.20
N ASN A 19 10.57 -7.25 2.46
CA ASN A 19 11.76 -8.05 2.74
C ASN A 19 12.96 -7.69 1.85
N GLU A 20 12.76 -6.79 0.88
CA GLU A 20 13.75 -6.40 -0.10
C GLU A 20 13.71 -4.87 -0.28
N ALA A 21 14.89 -4.29 -0.50
CA ALA A 21 15.01 -2.88 -0.84
C ALA A 21 14.39 -2.61 -2.23
N GLY A 22 13.79 -1.43 -2.40
CA GLY A 22 13.10 -1.08 -3.63
C GLY A 22 12.21 0.16 -3.52
N THR A 23 11.62 0.53 -4.65
CA THR A 23 10.60 1.58 -4.74
C THR A 23 9.29 0.95 -5.15
N PHE A 24 8.24 1.22 -4.37
CA PHE A 24 6.93 0.61 -4.52
C PHE A 24 5.85 1.68 -4.63
N ASP A 25 5.31 1.85 -5.83
CA ASP A 25 4.13 2.69 -6.05
C ASP A 25 2.87 1.96 -5.55
N TYR A 26 2.00 2.70 -4.88
CA TYR A 26 0.71 2.19 -4.43
C TYR A 26 -0.40 3.20 -4.69
N PHE A 27 -1.63 2.69 -4.79
CA PHE A 27 -2.82 3.50 -4.93
C PHE A 27 -4.02 2.81 -4.30
N CYS A 28 -5.05 3.59 -3.99
CA CYS A 28 -6.33 3.05 -3.52
C CYS A 28 -7.22 2.65 -4.72
N MET A 29 -7.67 1.40 -4.77
CA MET A 29 -8.48 0.89 -5.88
C MET A 29 -9.82 1.62 -6.07
N VAL A 30 -10.51 2.00 -4.98
CA VAL A 30 -11.80 2.72 -5.04
C VAL A 30 -11.65 4.24 -5.12
N HIS A 31 -10.47 4.76 -4.82
CA HIS A 31 -10.11 6.17 -4.93
C HIS A 31 -8.79 6.32 -5.70
N PRO A 32 -8.77 6.11 -7.03
CA PRO A 32 -7.51 5.96 -7.79
C PRO A 32 -6.57 7.18 -7.76
N TRP A 33 -7.09 8.35 -7.38
CA TRP A 33 -6.32 9.57 -7.17
C TRP A 33 -5.49 9.56 -5.88
N MET A 34 -5.80 8.69 -4.92
CA MET A 34 -4.98 8.48 -3.73
C MET A 34 -3.82 7.57 -4.10
N THR A 35 -2.69 8.18 -4.43
CA THR A 35 -1.46 7.50 -4.83
C THR A 35 -0.34 7.86 -3.86
N GLY A 36 0.66 6.98 -3.76
CA GLY A 36 1.85 7.21 -2.96
C GLY A 36 2.99 6.31 -3.39
N ILE A 37 4.19 6.62 -2.89
CA ILE A 37 5.41 5.87 -3.17
C ILE A 37 6.05 5.49 -1.83
N ILE A 38 6.48 4.24 -1.72
CA ILE A 38 7.24 3.73 -0.58
C ILE A 38 8.67 3.43 -1.06
N HIS A 39 9.65 4.00 -0.37
CA HIS A 39 11.07 3.68 -0.58
C HIS A 39 11.56 2.82 0.57
N VAL A 40 12.16 1.67 0.25
CA VAL A 40 12.78 0.74 1.21
C VAL A 40 14.26 0.64 0.86
N GLU A 41 15.12 0.90 1.83
CA GLU A 41 16.59 0.89 1.72
C GLU A 41 17.25 -0.01 2.77
#